data_AF-A0A5C6EW81-F1
#
_entry.id   AF-A0A5C6EW81-F1
#
_cell.length_a   1.000
_cell.length_b   1.000
_cell.length_c   1.000
_cell.angle_alpha   90.00
_cell.angle_beta   90.00
_cell.angle_gamma   90.00
#
_symmetry.space_group_name_H-M   'P 1'
#
loop_
_entity.id
_entity.type
_entity.pdbx_description
1 polymer ?
#
loop_
_entity_poly.entity_id
_entity_poly.type
_entity_poly.pdbx_seq_one_letter_code
_entity_poly.pdbx_strand_id
1 'polypeptide(L)'
;MKKYLIVILLVSFLTSFMGCGGVSKKSQHVQTDYIEVVDQKIRELEKEISNLNATTQNLGNRIEDLSQKTTGLDTNYSKIQNALNGLSSKAELKDNAFETILSEAQKNISDLQKKLAEIEKGKTDLQSQLQSLETQKSHLVSSKIEQQAETKKEETKGIVEQGHEMAKEVTGGKKSEEDKKIETIASNHEKEALQKLLDDALILYRDGRYNEAVGKWEEVLVIEPENLEAKFNIEIAKEKIKSLSEK
;
A
#
# COMPACT_ATOMS: atom_id res chain seq x y z
N MET A 1 -63.93 -73.10 32.25
CA MET A 1 -62.78 -73.75 32.92
C MET A 1 -62.94 -75.27 32.99
N LYS A 2 -63.05 -75.97 31.84
CA LYS A 2 -63.12 -77.45 31.81
C LYS A 2 -62.19 -78.11 30.79
N LYS A 3 -61.50 -77.33 29.93
CA LYS A 3 -60.58 -77.85 28.90
C LYS A 3 -59.12 -77.98 29.35
N TYR A 4 -58.71 -77.25 30.39
CA TYR A 4 -57.34 -77.30 30.91
C TYR A 4 -57.11 -78.38 31.99
N LEU A 5 -58.18 -79.03 32.49
CA LEU A 5 -58.08 -80.08 33.50
C LEU A 5 -57.74 -81.47 32.91
N ILE A 6 -58.01 -81.68 31.62
CA ILE A 6 -57.74 -82.94 30.91
C ILE A 6 -56.26 -83.07 30.51
N VAL A 7 -55.58 -81.94 30.26
CA VAL A 7 -54.18 -81.94 29.80
C VAL A 7 -53.20 -82.24 30.94
N ILE A 8 -53.53 -81.86 32.18
CA ILE A 8 -52.69 -82.15 33.36
C ILE A 8 -52.83 -83.61 33.82
N LEU A 9 -53.98 -84.25 33.55
CA LEU A 9 -54.20 -85.67 33.88
C LEU A 9 -53.46 -86.65 32.94
N LEU A 10 -53.11 -86.24 31.72
CA LEU A 10 -52.40 -87.11 30.77
C LEU A 10 -50.87 -87.13 30.96
N VAL A 11 -50.30 -86.18 31.70
CA VAL A 11 -48.87 -86.20 32.07
C VAL A 11 -48.60 -87.11 33.29
N SER A 12 -49.65 -87.58 33.95
CA SER A 12 -49.55 -88.37 35.18
C SER A 12 -49.67 -89.89 34.99
N PHE A 13 -49.83 -90.40 33.75
CA PHE A 13 -50.16 -91.81 33.50
C PHE A 13 -49.11 -92.64 32.74
N LEU A 14 -47.85 -92.21 32.68
CA LEU A 14 -46.78 -92.99 32.04
C LEU A 14 -45.62 -93.37 32.98
N THR A 15 -45.93 -93.77 34.21
CA THR A 15 -44.96 -94.46 35.09
C THR A 15 -45.56 -95.77 35.62
N SER A 16 -45.90 -96.67 34.72
CA SER A 16 -46.08 -98.09 35.04
C SER A 16 -45.94 -98.94 33.78
N PHE A 17 -44.70 -99.25 33.41
CA PHE A 17 -44.39 -100.46 32.67
C PHE A 17 -43.02 -100.96 33.10
N MET A 18 -43.01 -101.96 33.99
CA MET A 18 -41.85 -102.83 34.22
C MET A 18 -41.66 -103.72 32.98
N GLY A 19 -40.41 -103.85 32.54
CA GLY A 19 -39.94 -105.03 31.80
C GLY A 19 -39.82 -104.88 30.28
N CYS A 20 -38.70 -104.32 29.82
CA CYS A 20 -37.96 -104.78 28.64
C CYS A 20 -36.50 -104.31 28.77
N GLY A 21 -35.67 -105.14 29.41
CA GLY A 21 -34.22 -104.98 29.39
C GLY A 21 -33.69 -105.29 27.99
N GLY A 22 -33.04 -104.31 27.35
CA GLY A 22 -32.37 -104.53 26.07
C GLY A 22 -31.99 -103.28 25.27
N VAL A 23 -32.60 -102.11 25.52
CA VAL A 23 -32.32 -100.88 24.76
C VAL A 23 -32.18 -99.70 25.72
N SER A 24 -31.03 -99.51 26.34
CA SER A 24 -30.86 -98.37 27.27
C SER A 24 -29.47 -97.73 27.29
N LYS A 25 -28.38 -98.40 26.92
CA LYS A 25 -27.04 -97.77 26.99
C LYS A 25 -26.64 -96.94 25.76
N LYS A 26 -27.02 -97.36 24.54
CA LYS A 26 -26.58 -96.69 23.29
C LYS A 26 -27.34 -95.39 23.01
N SER A 27 -28.65 -95.35 23.30
CA SER A 27 -29.47 -94.12 23.15
C SER A 27 -29.11 -93.05 24.17
N GLN A 28 -28.74 -93.45 25.39
CA GLN A 28 -28.41 -92.54 26.48
C GLN A 28 -27.03 -91.89 26.25
N HIS A 29 -26.04 -92.65 25.76
CA HIS A 29 -24.73 -92.12 25.40
C HIS A 29 -24.79 -91.12 24.23
N VAL A 30 -25.54 -91.43 23.16
CA VAL A 30 -25.70 -90.51 22.02
C VAL A 30 -26.39 -89.20 22.43
N GLN A 31 -27.34 -89.27 23.37
CA GLN A 31 -28.01 -88.09 23.89
C GLN A 31 -27.06 -87.25 24.78
N THR A 32 -26.19 -87.87 25.55
CA THR A 32 -25.14 -87.19 26.34
C THR A 32 -24.13 -86.47 25.44
N ASP A 33 -23.66 -87.13 24.37
CA ASP A 33 -22.69 -86.54 23.43
C ASP A 33 -23.28 -85.33 22.69
N TYR A 34 -24.57 -85.39 22.32
CA TYR A 34 -25.26 -84.27 21.68
C TYR A 34 -25.39 -83.07 22.63
N ILE A 35 -25.69 -83.31 23.91
CA ILE A 35 -25.81 -82.26 24.92
C ILE A 35 -24.45 -81.55 25.12
N GLU A 36 -23.35 -82.32 25.18
CA GLU A 36 -22.00 -81.75 25.34
C GLU A 36 -21.60 -80.84 24.17
N VAL A 37 -21.91 -81.25 22.93
CA VAL A 37 -21.68 -80.43 21.73
C VAL A 37 -22.52 -79.15 21.74
N VAL A 38 -23.78 -79.23 22.19
CA VAL A 38 -24.65 -78.05 22.32
C VAL A 38 -24.09 -77.09 23.37
N ASP A 39 -23.65 -77.60 24.52
CA ASP A 39 -23.05 -76.78 25.58
C ASP A 39 -21.76 -76.10 25.12
N GLN A 40 -20.93 -76.79 24.33
CA GLN A 40 -19.75 -76.19 23.73
C GLN A 40 -20.13 -75.03 22.80
N LYS A 41 -21.11 -75.22 21.92
CA LYS A 41 -21.59 -74.16 21.02
C LYS A 41 -22.19 -72.98 21.79
N ILE A 42 -22.89 -73.24 22.90
CA ILE A 42 -23.40 -72.18 23.79
C ILE A 42 -22.24 -71.37 24.35
N ARG A 43 -21.19 -72.02 24.88
CA ARG A 43 -20.00 -71.32 25.40
C ARG A 43 -19.27 -70.51 24.34
N GLU A 44 -19.18 -71.02 23.11
CA GLU A 44 -18.60 -70.30 21.99
C GLU A 44 -19.42 -69.04 21.65
N LEU A 45 -20.75 -69.17 21.55
CA LEU A 45 -21.65 -68.05 21.32
C LEU A 45 -21.59 -67.01 22.44
N GLU A 46 -21.53 -67.42 23.70
CA GLU A 46 -21.38 -66.51 24.85
C GLU A 46 -20.09 -65.68 24.75
N LYS A 47 -18.99 -66.31 24.32
CA LYS A 47 -17.71 -65.62 24.10
C LYS A 47 -17.81 -64.62 22.94
N GLU A 48 -18.44 -64.99 21.83
CA GLU A 48 -18.66 -64.09 20.70
C GLU A 48 -19.54 -62.89 21.09
N ILE A 49 -20.62 -63.13 21.85
CA ILE A 49 -21.50 -62.06 22.38
C ILE A 49 -20.71 -61.13 23.30
N SER A 50 -19.84 -61.66 24.16
CA SER A 50 -18.99 -60.86 25.05
C SER A 50 -18.04 -59.95 24.27
N ASN A 51 -17.38 -60.48 23.24
CA ASN A 51 -16.50 -59.71 22.36
C ASN A 51 -17.26 -58.64 21.58
N LEU A 52 -18.45 -58.97 21.09
CA LEU A 52 -19.31 -58.02 20.38
C LEU A 52 -19.78 -56.89 21.31
N ASN A 53 -20.10 -57.20 22.56
CA ASN A 53 -20.47 -56.21 23.57
C ASN A 53 -19.31 -55.25 23.87
N ALA A 54 -18.09 -55.77 24.06
CA ALA A 54 -16.89 -54.94 24.25
C ALA A 54 -16.63 -54.02 23.05
N THR A 55 -16.80 -54.54 21.83
CA THR A 55 -16.64 -53.74 20.60
C THR A 55 -17.71 -52.65 20.50
N THR A 56 -18.96 -52.96 20.84
CA THR A 56 -20.06 -52.00 20.87
C THR A 56 -19.80 -50.87 21.86
N GLN A 57 -19.31 -51.19 23.06
CA GLN A 57 -18.93 -50.18 24.05
C GLN A 57 -17.80 -49.27 23.56
N ASN A 58 -16.76 -49.84 22.94
CA ASN A 58 -15.66 -49.05 22.37
C ASN A 58 -16.16 -48.09 21.27
N LEU A 59 -17.02 -48.56 20.37
CA LEU A 59 -17.62 -47.74 19.34
C LEU A 59 -18.49 -46.62 19.93
N GLY A 60 -19.26 -46.90 20.98
CA GLY A 60 -20.02 -45.88 21.73
C GLY A 60 -19.13 -44.73 22.22
N ASN A 61 -18.02 -45.06 22.88
CA ASN A 61 -17.08 -44.04 23.37
C ASN A 61 -16.46 -43.22 22.24
N ARG A 62 -16.13 -43.86 21.11
CA ARG A 62 -15.61 -43.16 19.92
C ARG A 62 -16.65 -42.23 19.29
N ILE A 63 -17.91 -42.64 19.27
CA ILE A 63 -19.01 -41.80 18.79
C ILE A 63 -19.18 -40.57 19.69
N GLU A 64 -19.07 -40.74 21.00
CA GLU A 64 -19.15 -39.62 21.96
C GLU A 64 -18.00 -38.61 21.76
N ASP A 65 -16.75 -39.08 21.65
CA ASP A 65 -15.58 -38.22 21.36
C ASP A 65 -15.75 -37.46 20.04
N LEU A 66 -16.23 -38.14 18.98
CA LEU A 66 -16.49 -37.50 17.69
C LEU A 66 -17.61 -36.46 17.78
N SER A 67 -18.65 -36.72 18.57
CA SER A 67 -19.74 -35.76 18.80
C SER A 67 -19.23 -34.50 19.52
N GLN A 68 -18.42 -34.67 20.57
CA GLN A 68 -17.79 -33.55 21.28
C GLN A 68 -16.87 -32.75 20.36
N LYS A 69 -16.05 -33.40 19.54
CA LYS A 69 -15.20 -32.71 18.53
C LYS A 69 -16.03 -31.94 17.51
N THR A 70 -17.16 -32.51 17.06
CA THR A 70 -18.06 -31.85 16.11
C THR A 70 -18.67 -30.58 16.71
N THR A 71 -19.17 -30.64 17.94
CA THR A 71 -19.71 -29.44 18.62
C THR A 71 -18.65 -28.37 18.88
N GLY A 72 -17.41 -28.79 19.18
CA GLY A 72 -16.27 -27.88 19.28
C GLY A 72 -15.92 -27.20 17.96
N LEU A 73 -15.96 -27.93 16.85
CA LEU A 73 -15.77 -27.38 15.51
C LEU A 73 -16.87 -26.38 15.14
N ASP A 74 -18.14 -26.69 15.41
CA ASP A 74 -19.27 -25.78 15.16
C ASP A 74 -19.09 -24.46 15.93
N THR A 75 -18.70 -24.54 17.21
CA THR A 75 -18.43 -23.36 18.02
C THR A 75 -17.30 -22.50 17.43
N ASN A 76 -16.22 -23.14 16.98
CA ASN A 76 -15.10 -22.43 16.36
C ASN A 76 -15.50 -21.82 15.02
N TYR A 77 -16.29 -22.52 14.21
CA TYR A 77 -16.82 -22.01 12.96
C TYR A 77 -17.66 -20.75 13.18
N SER A 78 -18.56 -20.73 14.16
CA SER A 78 -19.34 -19.53 14.51
C SER A 78 -18.46 -18.37 14.96
N LYS A 79 -17.41 -18.62 15.75
CA LYS A 79 -16.45 -17.56 16.16
C LYS A 79 -15.72 -16.97 14.96
N ILE A 80 -15.25 -17.81 14.04
CA ILE A 80 -14.57 -17.39 12.81
C ILE A 80 -15.51 -16.57 11.92
N GLN A 81 -16.75 -17.03 11.74
CA GLN A 81 -17.77 -16.31 10.98
C GLN A 81 -18.03 -14.91 11.56
N ASN A 82 -18.18 -14.81 12.88
CA ASN A 82 -18.36 -13.51 13.54
C ASN A 82 -17.15 -12.59 13.38
N ALA A 83 -15.94 -13.13 13.51
CA ALA A 83 -14.71 -12.37 13.30
C ALA A 83 -14.57 -11.88 11.84
N LEU A 84 -14.94 -12.73 10.87
CA LEU A 84 -14.93 -12.41 9.45
C LEU A 84 -15.91 -11.28 9.13
N ASN A 85 -17.14 -11.36 9.66
CA ASN A 85 -18.14 -10.31 9.50
C ASN A 85 -17.66 -8.99 10.10
N GLY A 86 -17.07 -9.02 11.31
CA GLY A 86 -16.52 -7.83 11.94
C GLY A 86 -15.36 -7.20 11.15
N LEU A 87 -14.50 -8.03 10.55
CA LEU A 87 -13.42 -7.55 9.68
C LEU A 87 -13.96 -6.94 8.38
N SER A 88 -14.98 -7.55 7.77
CA SER A 88 -15.65 -7.04 6.57
C SER A 88 -16.22 -5.65 6.80
N SER A 89 -17.01 -5.47 7.87
CA SER A 89 -17.58 -4.16 8.20
C SER A 89 -16.50 -3.11 8.48
N LYS A 90 -15.38 -3.50 9.11
CA LYS A 90 -14.27 -2.58 9.36
C LYS A 90 -13.54 -2.17 8.08
N ALA A 91 -13.43 -3.07 7.10
CA ALA A 91 -12.87 -2.76 5.79
C ALA A 91 -13.75 -1.76 5.04
N GLU A 92 -15.05 -2.02 4.96
CA GLU A 92 -16.03 -1.13 4.32
C GLU A 92 -16.03 0.28 4.92
N LEU A 93 -15.99 0.40 6.25
CA LEU A 93 -15.91 1.71 6.91
C LEU A 93 -14.63 2.48 6.55
N LYS A 94 -13.50 1.79 6.45
CA LYS A 94 -12.22 2.43 6.07
C LYS A 94 -12.21 2.82 4.60
N ASP A 95 -12.75 1.98 3.72
CA ASP A 95 -12.82 2.27 2.29
C ASP A 95 -13.67 3.52 2.03
N ASN A 96 -14.84 3.62 2.67
CA ASN A 96 -15.69 4.82 2.60
C ASN A 96 -15.01 6.08 3.15
N ALA A 97 -14.24 5.95 4.24
CA ALA A 97 -13.48 7.06 4.80
C ALA A 97 -12.38 7.52 3.84
N PHE A 98 -11.66 6.59 3.21
CA PHE A 98 -10.66 6.91 2.21
C PHE A 98 -11.25 7.54 0.97
N GLU A 99 -12.40 7.08 0.49
CA GLU A 99 -13.09 7.67 -0.66
C GLU A 99 -13.50 9.14 -0.39
N THR A 100 -13.98 9.41 0.83
CA THR A 100 -14.34 10.77 1.26
C THR A 100 -13.11 11.69 1.29
N ILE A 101 -12.03 11.25 1.95
CA ILE A 101 -10.78 12.01 2.05
C ILE A 101 -10.18 12.25 0.67
N LEU A 102 -10.20 11.24 -0.21
CA LEU A 102 -9.69 11.34 -1.57
C LEU A 102 -10.47 12.38 -2.38
N SER A 103 -11.80 12.36 -2.29
CA SER A 103 -12.67 13.32 -2.97
C SER A 103 -12.41 14.76 -2.50
N GLU A 104 -12.24 14.95 -1.19
CA GLU A 104 -11.92 16.27 -0.63
C GLU A 104 -10.53 16.76 -1.03
N ALA A 105 -9.53 15.87 -1.01
CA ALA A 105 -8.18 16.19 -1.48
C ALA A 105 -8.16 16.57 -2.97
N GLN A 106 -8.89 15.83 -3.81
CA GLN A 106 -9.04 16.14 -5.25
C GLN A 106 -9.66 17.51 -5.48
N LYS A 107 -10.71 17.84 -4.73
CA LYS A 107 -11.34 19.17 -4.79
C LYS A 107 -10.35 20.27 -4.40
N ASN A 108 -9.63 20.10 -3.30
CA ASN A 108 -8.65 21.08 -2.83
C ASN A 108 -7.50 21.27 -3.84
N ILE A 109 -7.02 20.18 -4.46
CA ILE A 109 -6.01 20.25 -5.53
C ILE A 109 -6.53 21.06 -6.72
N SER A 110 -7.77 20.82 -7.16
CA SER A 110 -8.39 21.58 -8.26
C SER A 110 -8.50 23.08 -7.92
N ASP A 111 -8.95 23.42 -6.71
CA ASP A 111 -9.04 24.80 -6.24
C ASP A 111 -7.67 25.49 -6.18
N LEU A 112 -6.62 24.77 -5.75
CA LEU A 112 -5.25 25.28 -5.72
C LEU A 112 -4.68 25.46 -7.13
N GLN A 113 -4.91 24.53 -8.05
CA GLN A 113 -4.51 24.66 -9.45
C GLN A 113 -5.12 25.91 -10.09
N LYS A 114 -6.40 26.19 -9.81
CA LYS A 114 -7.06 27.41 -10.29
C LYS A 114 -6.40 28.67 -9.74
N LYS A 115 -6.15 28.72 -8.42
CA LYS A 115 -5.47 29.87 -7.80
C LYS A 115 -4.05 30.08 -8.35
N LEU A 116 -3.31 28.99 -8.61
CA LEU A 116 -1.98 29.07 -9.21
C LEU A 116 -2.02 29.71 -10.59
N ALA A 117 -2.97 29.31 -11.44
CA ALA A 117 -3.16 29.91 -12.77
C ALA A 117 -3.50 31.41 -12.70
N GLU A 118 -4.31 31.83 -11.73
CA GLU A 118 -4.62 33.25 -11.50
C GLU A 118 -3.36 34.05 -11.09
N ILE A 119 -2.51 33.48 -10.23
CA ILE A 119 -1.23 34.08 -9.82
C ILE A 119 -0.25 34.18 -10.99
N GLU A 120 -0.13 33.13 -11.80
CA GLU A 120 0.75 33.12 -12.98
C GLU A 120 0.34 34.19 -14.00
N LYS A 121 -0.97 34.35 -14.20
CA LYS A 121 -1.51 35.44 -15.02
C LYS A 121 -1.13 36.81 -14.44
N GLY A 122 -1.36 37.02 -13.14
CA GLY A 122 -1.00 38.28 -12.46
C GLY A 122 0.50 38.60 -12.54
N LYS A 123 1.37 37.59 -12.43
CA LYS A 123 2.82 37.73 -12.62
C LYS A 123 3.14 38.24 -14.03
N THR A 124 2.52 37.64 -15.04
CA THR A 124 2.74 38.01 -16.45
C THR A 124 2.30 39.46 -16.71
N ASP A 125 1.13 39.84 -16.19
CA ASP A 125 0.61 41.20 -16.32
C ASP A 125 1.54 42.23 -15.66
N LEU A 126 2.06 41.94 -14.45
CA LEU A 126 3.01 42.80 -13.74
C LEU A 126 4.36 42.91 -14.47
N GLN A 127 4.86 41.83 -15.06
CA GLN A 127 6.09 41.85 -15.87
C GLN A 127 5.93 42.77 -17.10
N SER A 128 4.78 42.70 -17.78
CA SER A 128 4.46 43.60 -18.90
C SER A 128 4.41 45.07 -18.47
N GLN A 129 3.79 45.36 -17.32
CA GLN A 129 3.77 46.72 -16.77
C GLN A 129 5.17 47.23 -16.42
N LEU A 130 6.03 46.40 -15.82
CA LEU A 130 7.42 46.75 -15.51
C LEU A 130 8.21 47.12 -16.78
N GLN A 131 8.10 46.31 -17.83
CA GLN A 131 8.77 46.57 -19.11
C GLN A 131 8.31 47.90 -19.75
N SER A 132 7.01 48.20 -19.66
CA SER A 132 6.45 49.48 -20.12
C SER A 132 7.02 50.66 -19.33
N LEU A 133 7.08 50.55 -18.00
CA LEU A 133 7.65 51.59 -17.13
C LEU A 133 9.14 51.80 -17.38
N GLU A 134 9.91 50.74 -17.58
CA GLU A 134 11.33 50.83 -17.96
C GLU A 134 11.52 51.55 -19.29
N THR A 135 10.66 51.25 -20.27
CA THR A 135 10.66 51.92 -21.58
C THR A 135 10.35 53.41 -21.43
N GLN A 136 9.30 53.76 -20.67
CA GLN A 136 8.94 55.16 -20.38
C GLN A 136 10.07 55.91 -19.66
N LYS A 137 10.72 55.28 -18.67
CA LYS A 137 11.86 55.84 -17.96
C LYS A 137 13.02 56.14 -18.92
N SER A 138 13.32 55.22 -19.84
CA SER A 138 14.38 55.41 -20.86
C SER A 138 14.10 56.61 -21.77
N HIS A 139 12.86 56.76 -22.25
CA HIS A 139 12.45 57.90 -23.06
C HIS A 139 12.56 59.24 -22.31
N LEU A 140 12.13 59.27 -21.04
CA LEU A 140 12.23 60.46 -20.18
C LEU A 140 13.68 60.89 -19.95
N VAL A 141 14.58 59.92 -19.69
CA VAL A 141 16.01 60.20 -19.52
C VAL A 141 16.60 60.75 -20.82
N SER A 142 16.29 60.13 -21.96
CA SER A 142 16.80 60.56 -23.27
C SER A 142 16.32 61.98 -23.61
N SER A 143 15.03 62.26 -23.44
CA SER A 143 14.45 63.59 -23.67
C SER A 143 15.06 64.66 -22.75
N LYS A 144 15.34 64.33 -21.49
CA LYS A 144 15.96 65.27 -20.55
C LYS A 144 17.42 65.56 -20.88
N ILE A 145 18.15 64.57 -21.40
CA ILE A 145 19.51 64.75 -21.93
C ILE A 145 19.48 65.64 -23.18
N GLU A 146 18.55 65.41 -24.11
CA GLU A 146 18.36 66.27 -25.30
C GLU A 146 18.03 67.70 -24.91
N GLN A 147 17.09 67.93 -23.98
CA GLN A 147 16.76 69.28 -23.50
C GLN A 147 17.96 69.98 -22.83
N GLN A 148 18.78 69.26 -22.06
CA GLN A 148 20.00 69.82 -21.46
C GLN A 148 21.12 70.07 -22.48
N ALA A 149 21.20 69.25 -23.52
CA ALA A 149 22.15 69.45 -24.62
C ALA A 149 21.74 70.64 -25.50
N GLU A 150 20.44 70.81 -25.77
CA GLU A 150 19.90 71.94 -26.54
C GLU A 150 20.02 73.26 -25.75
N THR A 151 19.71 73.27 -24.44
CA THR A 151 19.92 74.47 -23.60
C THR A 151 21.39 74.85 -23.46
N LYS A 152 22.30 73.87 -23.33
CA LYS A 152 23.74 74.14 -23.39
C LYS A 152 24.21 74.59 -24.78
N LYS A 153 23.60 74.08 -25.86
CA LYS A 153 23.85 74.54 -27.23
C LYS A 153 23.36 75.96 -27.44
N GLU A 154 22.20 76.35 -26.91
CA GLU A 154 21.65 77.71 -27.03
C GLU A 154 22.45 78.70 -26.17
N GLU A 155 22.88 78.30 -24.96
CA GLU A 155 23.81 79.09 -24.13
C GLU A 155 25.20 79.22 -24.79
N THR A 156 25.70 78.16 -25.44
CA THR A 156 26.94 78.26 -26.23
C THR A 156 26.76 79.01 -27.54
N LYS A 157 25.57 79.01 -28.16
CA LYS A 157 25.26 79.84 -29.34
C LYS A 157 25.23 81.33 -28.99
N GLY A 158 24.67 81.69 -27.83
CA GLY A 158 24.71 83.05 -27.29
C GLY A 158 26.12 83.54 -26.92
N ILE A 159 27.07 82.62 -26.70
CA ILE A 159 28.49 82.94 -26.44
C ILE A 159 29.35 82.85 -27.74
N VAL A 160 28.96 82.03 -28.71
CA VAL A 160 29.72 81.80 -29.97
C VAL A 160 29.29 82.73 -31.12
N GLU A 161 28.20 83.49 -30.99
CA GLU A 161 27.90 84.60 -31.92
C GLU A 161 28.84 85.81 -31.73
N GLN A 162 29.81 85.70 -30.82
CA GLN A 162 30.94 86.62 -30.66
C GLN A 162 32.28 85.86 -30.60
N GLY A 163 32.59 85.02 -31.60
CA GLY A 163 33.89 84.35 -31.69
C GLY A 163 34.14 83.66 -33.02
N HIS A 164 35.09 84.21 -33.79
CA HIS A 164 35.49 83.87 -35.16
C HIS A 164 35.69 82.38 -35.53
N GLU A 165 35.38 82.13 -36.80
CA GLU A 165 36.08 81.36 -37.85
C GLU A 165 37.31 80.48 -37.51
N MET A 166 37.33 79.32 -38.21
CA MET A 166 38.44 78.41 -38.54
C MET A 166 39.00 77.49 -37.43
N ALA A 167 38.60 76.21 -37.50
CA ALA A 167 39.56 75.10 -37.47
C ALA A 167 38.95 73.85 -38.13
N LYS A 168 39.76 73.23 -38.99
CA LYS A 168 39.46 72.15 -39.92
C LYS A 168 40.06 70.84 -39.36
N GLU A 169 39.43 69.72 -39.73
CA GLU A 169 40.00 68.38 -39.92
C GLU A 169 40.37 67.46 -38.72
N VAL A 170 39.68 66.30 -38.74
CA VAL A 170 40.21 64.93 -38.73
C VAL A 170 40.51 64.25 -37.39
N THR A 171 39.65 63.27 -37.06
CA THR A 171 39.91 61.81 -36.92
C THR A 171 38.68 61.22 -36.19
N GLY A 172 38.05 60.10 -36.56
CA GLY A 172 38.56 58.90 -37.23
C GLY A 172 38.98 57.87 -36.18
N GLY A 173 38.03 57.16 -35.56
CA GLY A 173 38.30 56.04 -34.63
C GLY A 173 37.04 55.22 -34.36
N LYS A 174 36.74 54.21 -35.19
CA LYS A 174 37.00 52.77 -34.98
C LYS A 174 36.27 52.15 -33.77
N LYS A 175 35.19 51.41 -34.10
CA LYS A 175 34.67 50.27 -33.34
C LYS A 175 35.80 49.27 -33.05
N SER A 176 35.91 48.85 -31.79
CA SER A 176 36.53 47.59 -31.33
C SER A 176 35.45 46.95 -30.45
N GLU A 177 34.70 45.91 -30.82
CA GLU A 177 35.07 44.55 -31.25
C GLU A 177 35.95 43.76 -30.26
N GLU A 178 36.01 44.16 -28.99
CA GLU A 178 36.81 43.47 -27.97
C GLU A 178 36.03 42.99 -26.72
N ASP A 179 34.69 42.92 -26.77
CA ASP A 179 33.86 42.41 -25.65
C ASP A 179 33.31 40.98 -25.88
N LYS A 180 33.73 40.28 -26.95
CA LYS A 180 33.20 38.94 -27.30
C LYS A 180 34.09 37.75 -26.91
N LYS A 181 35.22 37.95 -26.23
CA LYS A 181 36.21 36.88 -25.98
C LYS A 181 36.41 36.48 -24.52
N ILE A 182 35.69 37.09 -23.57
CA ILE A 182 35.76 36.71 -22.13
C ILE A 182 34.55 35.88 -21.68
N GLU A 183 33.43 35.91 -22.42
CA GLU A 183 32.19 35.20 -22.04
C GLU A 183 32.21 33.68 -22.35
N THR A 184 33.01 33.22 -23.32
CA THR A 184 32.96 31.83 -23.81
C THR A 184 33.79 30.83 -22.98
N ILE A 185 34.79 31.27 -22.23
CA ILE A 185 35.66 30.37 -21.42
C ILE A 185 35.08 30.18 -20.00
N ALA A 186 34.45 31.21 -19.42
CA ALA A 186 33.77 31.10 -18.13
C ALA A 186 32.54 30.18 -18.19
N SER A 187 31.78 30.24 -19.29
CA SER A 187 30.54 29.46 -19.48
C SER A 187 30.73 27.94 -19.51
N ASN A 188 31.89 27.43 -19.96
CA ASN A 188 32.12 25.99 -20.04
C ASN A 188 32.54 25.38 -18.69
N HIS A 189 33.35 26.08 -17.89
CA HIS A 189 33.76 25.61 -16.57
C HIS A 189 32.60 25.60 -15.58
N GLU A 190 31.67 26.56 -15.68
CA GLU A 190 30.45 26.60 -14.87
C GLU A 190 29.52 25.42 -15.17
N LYS A 191 29.37 25.03 -16.45
CA LYS A 191 28.56 23.87 -16.84
C LYS A 191 29.12 22.54 -16.34
N GLU A 192 30.44 22.36 -16.38
CA GLU A 192 31.10 21.15 -15.86
C GLU A 192 30.97 21.04 -14.34
N ALA A 193 31.15 22.16 -13.62
CA ALA A 193 30.94 22.21 -12.18
C ALA A 193 29.47 21.95 -11.80
N LEU A 194 28.53 22.51 -12.56
CA LEU A 194 27.09 22.30 -12.37
C LEU A 194 26.70 20.83 -12.55
N GLN A 195 27.18 20.19 -13.61
CA GLN A 195 26.90 18.78 -13.88
C GLN A 195 27.44 17.88 -12.76
N LYS A 196 28.65 18.16 -12.28
CA LYS A 196 29.25 17.39 -11.17
C LYS A 196 28.41 17.50 -9.89
N LEU A 197 27.88 18.68 -9.58
CA LEU A 197 27.01 18.88 -8.42
C LEU A 197 25.70 18.08 -8.53
N LEU A 198 25.10 18.04 -9.72
CA LEU A 198 23.90 17.23 -9.98
C LEU A 198 24.18 15.73 -9.82
N ASP A 199 25.28 15.24 -10.37
CA ASP A 199 25.67 13.83 -10.27
C ASP A 199 25.95 13.42 -8.80
N ASP A 200 26.71 14.25 -8.07
CA ASP A 200 27.01 14.02 -6.65
C ASP A 200 25.72 13.99 -5.80
N ALA A 201 24.76 14.89 -6.08
CA ALA A 201 23.46 14.93 -5.40
C ALA A 201 22.63 13.64 -5.64
N LEU A 202 22.61 13.14 -6.88
CA LEU A 202 21.90 11.91 -7.23
C LEU A 202 22.51 10.67 -6.57
N ILE A 203 23.84 10.61 -6.45
CA ILE A 203 24.53 9.53 -5.72
C ILE A 203 24.13 9.54 -4.25
N LEU A 204 24.21 10.71 -3.60
CA LEU A 204 23.84 10.86 -2.19
C LEU A 204 22.36 10.49 -1.94
N TYR A 205 21.47 10.87 -2.86
CA TYR A 205 20.05 10.52 -2.77
C TYR A 205 19.82 9.01 -2.85
N ARG A 206 20.50 8.33 -3.79
CA ARG A 206 20.41 6.87 -3.97
C ARG A 206 20.97 6.10 -2.77
N ASP A 207 22.00 6.64 -2.12
CA ASP A 207 22.58 6.11 -0.88
C ASP A 207 21.73 6.40 0.37
N GLY A 208 20.59 7.07 0.22
CA GLY A 208 19.68 7.42 1.33
C GLY A 208 20.17 8.58 2.19
N ARG A 209 21.24 9.28 1.78
CA ARG A 209 21.82 10.44 2.46
C ARG A 209 21.08 11.72 2.04
N TYR A 210 19.78 11.77 2.32
CA TYR A 210 18.86 12.78 1.78
C TYR A 210 19.23 14.22 2.17
N ASN A 211 19.67 14.47 3.40
CA ASN A 211 20.07 15.81 3.84
C ASN A 211 21.28 16.33 3.05
N GLU A 212 22.23 15.46 2.70
CA GLU A 212 23.43 15.83 1.95
C GLU A 212 23.13 16.02 0.46
N ALA A 213 22.21 15.22 -0.08
CA ALA A 213 21.68 15.42 -1.43
C ALA A 213 21.00 16.78 -1.58
N VAL A 214 20.17 17.18 -0.60
CA VAL A 214 19.55 18.52 -0.57
C VAL A 214 20.61 19.62 -0.59
N GLY A 215 21.65 19.52 0.24
CA GLY A 215 22.74 20.51 0.24
C GLY A 215 23.43 20.64 -1.13
N LYS A 216 23.63 19.53 -1.85
CA LYS A 216 24.21 19.57 -3.19
C LYS A 216 23.30 20.21 -4.24
N TRP A 217 21.99 19.97 -4.18
CA TRP A 217 21.04 20.68 -5.05
C TRP A 217 20.89 22.17 -4.67
N GLU A 218 21.05 22.54 -3.41
CA GLU A 218 21.09 23.96 -3.01
C GLU A 218 22.31 24.66 -3.59
N GLU A 219 23.48 24.01 -3.62
CA GLU A 219 24.68 24.52 -4.32
C GLU A 219 24.43 24.75 -5.83
N VAL A 220 23.64 23.87 -6.49
CA VAL A 220 23.20 24.05 -7.89
C VAL A 220 22.36 25.32 -8.04
N LEU A 221 21.44 25.57 -7.11
CA LEU A 221 20.56 26.75 -7.14
C LEU A 221 21.28 28.07 -6.85
N VAL A 222 22.48 28.03 -6.24
CA VAL A 222 23.33 29.22 -6.12
C VAL A 222 23.91 29.63 -7.48
N ILE A 223 24.23 28.65 -8.33
CA ILE A 223 24.81 28.88 -9.67
C ILE A 223 23.71 29.15 -10.70
N GLU A 224 22.66 28.32 -10.71
CA GLU A 224 21.52 28.44 -11.61
C GLU A 224 20.21 28.49 -10.78
N PRO A 225 19.79 29.69 -10.33
CA PRO A 225 18.60 29.86 -9.49
C PRO A 225 17.30 29.36 -10.11
N GLU A 226 17.25 29.18 -11.44
CA GLU A 226 16.09 28.69 -12.17
C GLU A 226 16.18 27.21 -12.57
N ASN A 227 17.17 26.47 -12.06
CA ASN A 227 17.31 25.05 -12.34
C ASN A 227 16.12 24.25 -11.75
N LEU A 228 15.21 23.81 -12.63
CA LEU A 228 13.99 23.11 -12.24
C LEU A 228 14.26 21.71 -11.66
N GLU A 229 15.32 21.04 -12.13
CA GLU A 229 15.70 19.71 -11.65
C GLU A 229 16.11 19.76 -10.17
N ALA A 230 16.98 20.71 -9.80
CA ALA A 230 17.39 20.90 -8.42
C ALA A 230 16.21 21.27 -7.50
N LYS A 231 15.34 22.21 -7.92
CA LYS A 231 14.13 22.58 -7.15
C LYS A 231 13.22 21.37 -6.91
N PHE A 232 12.93 20.60 -7.96
CA PHE A 232 12.04 19.45 -7.87
C PHE A 232 12.62 18.33 -6.99
N ASN A 233 13.92 18.03 -7.14
CA ASN A 233 14.57 16.98 -6.38
C ASN A 233 14.73 17.30 -4.89
N ILE A 234 14.94 18.58 -4.54
CA ILE A 234 14.93 19.03 -3.14
C ILE A 234 13.60 18.73 -2.47
N GLU A 235 12.48 19.03 -3.12
CA GLU A 235 11.15 18.78 -2.56
C GLU A 235 10.92 17.28 -2.32
N ILE A 236 11.29 16.42 -3.27
CA ILE A 236 11.22 14.96 -3.10
C ILE A 236 12.06 14.50 -1.91
N ALA A 237 13.30 14.99 -1.80
CA ALA A 237 14.18 14.58 -0.70
C ALA A 237 13.71 15.09 0.66
N LYS A 238 13.14 16.30 0.74
CA LYS A 238 12.53 16.83 1.98
C LYS A 238 11.33 16.01 2.41
N GLU A 239 10.46 15.62 1.50
CA GLU A 239 9.33 14.73 1.81
C GLU A 239 9.82 13.36 2.30
N LYS A 240 10.89 12.83 1.69
CA LYS A 240 11.48 11.57 2.13
C LYS A 240 12.04 11.65 3.54
N ILE A 241 12.76 12.71 3.89
CA ILE A 241 13.28 12.99 5.24
C ILE A 241 12.13 13.03 6.24
N LYS A 242 11.06 13.78 5.92
CA LYS A 242 9.87 13.90 6.77
C LYS A 242 9.23 12.54 7.03
N SER A 243 8.98 11.75 5.97
CA SER A 243 8.38 10.41 6.08
C SER A 243 9.18 9.43 6.94
N LEU A 244 10.50 9.61 7.01
CA LEU A 244 11.38 8.76 7.83
C LEU A 244 11.43 9.21 9.28
N SER A 245 11.18 10.49 9.56
CA SER A 245 11.13 11.03 10.92
C SER A 245 9.81 10.77 11.65
N GLU A 246 8.74 10.47 10.91
CA GLU A 246 7.39 10.19 11.44
C GLU A 246 7.14 8.69 11.74
N LYS A 247 8.15 7.82 11.54
CA LYS A 247 8.13 6.39 11.91
C LYS A 247 8.86 6.13 13.21
#